data_AF-A0A661S911-F1
#
_entry.id   AF-A0A661S911-F1
#
_cell.length_a   1.000
_cell.length_b   1.000
_cell.length_c   1.000
_cell.angle_alpha   90.00
_cell.angle_beta   90.00
_cell.angle_gamma   90.00
#
_symmetry.space_group_name_H-M   'P 1'
#
loop_
_entity.id
_entity.type
_entity.pdbx_description
1 polymer ?
#
loop_
_entity_poly.entity_id
_entity_poly.type
_entity_poly.pdbx_seq_one_letter_code
_entity_poly.pdbx_strand_id
1 'polypeptide(L)' 'FEYAMSIEMIHAKLFKKALDDPGANADAVYHICPECGHTVMGEAPKKCPYCGVDASKFVEVS' A
#
# COMPACT_ATOMS: atom_id res chain seq x y z
N PHE A 1 -5.79 -12.35 -11.27
CA PHE A 1 -4.78 -13.07 -10.47
C PHE A 1 -3.37 -12.48 -10.58
N GLU A 2 -2.93 -11.95 -11.73
CA GLU A 2 -1.55 -11.40 -11.89
C GLU A 2 -1.21 -10.21 -10.98
N TYR A 3 -2.19 -9.35 -10.64
CA TYR A 3 -1.94 -8.21 -9.75
C TYR A 3 -1.62 -8.61 -8.31
N ALA A 4 -2.19 -9.72 -7.83
CA ALA A 4 -2.05 -10.15 -6.44
C ALA A 4 -0.58 -10.46 -6.10
N MET A 5 0.13 -11.21 -6.95
CA MET A 5 1.55 -11.52 -6.73
C MET A 5 2.43 -10.26 -6.63
N SER A 6 2.14 -9.26 -7.46
CA SER A 6 2.90 -7.99 -7.44
C SER A 6 2.63 -7.18 -6.18
N ILE A 7 1.39 -7.21 -5.70
CA ILE A 7 0.96 -6.51 -4.48
C ILE A 7 1.51 -7.20 -3.23
N GLU A 8 1.51 -8.54 -3.18
CA GLU A 8 2.07 -9.27 -2.05
C GLU A 8 3.58 -9.03 -1.88
N MET A 9 4.32 -8.78 -2.96
CA MET A 9 5.73 -8.36 -2.85
C MET A 9 5.88 -6.98 -2.16
N ILE A 10 4.91 -6.08 -2.31
CA ILE A 10 4.92 -4.80 -1.59
C ILE A 10 4.65 -5.05 -0.11
N HIS A 11 3.66 -5.87 0.22
CA HIS A 11 3.36 -6.24 1.60
C HIS A 11 4.57 -6.87 2.30
N ALA A 12 5.24 -7.82 1.64
CA ALA A 12 6.44 -8.45 2.17
C ALA A 12 7.56 -7.43 2.48
N LYS A 13 7.74 -6.40 1.64
CA LYS A 13 8.72 -5.32 1.89
C LYS A 13 8.32 -4.45 3.08
N LEU A 14 7.04 -4.10 3.20
CA LEU A 14 6.53 -3.31 4.32
C LEU A 14 6.67 -4.06 5.65
N PHE A 15 6.30 -5.34 5.68
CA PHE A 15 6.47 -6.18 6.86
C PHE A 15 7.93 -6.38 7.23
N LYS A 16 8.80 -6.62 6.24
CA LYS A 16 10.24 -6.72 6.50
C LYS A 16 10.79 -5.43 7.10
N LYS A 17 10.41 -4.27 6.57
CA LYS A 17 10.79 -2.97 7.15
C LYS A 17 10.30 -2.83 8.59
N ALA A 18 9.08 -3.25 8.89
CA ALA A 18 8.51 -3.22 10.24
C ALA A 18 9.23 -4.19 11.20
N LEU A 19 9.69 -5.34 10.73
CA LEU A 19 10.44 -6.31 11.54
C LEU A 19 11.87 -5.83 11.82
N ASP A 20 12.52 -5.24 10.81
CA ASP A 20 13.88 -4.72 10.92
C ASP A 20 13.92 -3.46 11.82
N ASP A 21 12.86 -2.64 11.80
CA ASP A 21 12.68 -1.49 12.68
C ASP A 21 11.21 -1.34 13.09
N PRO A 22 10.82 -1.87 14.27
CA PRO A 22 9.45 -1.79 14.79
C PRO A 22 8.93 -0.35 14.99
N GLY A 23 9.82 0.64 15.12
CA GLY A 23 9.47 2.05 15.27
C GLY A 23 9.27 2.78 13.94
N ALA A 24 9.77 2.22 12.83
CA ALA A 24 9.81 2.91 11.53
C ALA A 24 8.44 3.23 10.92
N ASN A 25 7.37 2.64 11.45
CA ASN A 25 6.00 2.80 10.95
C ASN A 25 5.04 3.44 11.98
N ALA A 26 5.54 3.88 13.15
CA ALA A 26 4.68 4.34 14.24
C ALA A 26 3.76 5.52 13.87
N ASP A 27 4.18 6.36 12.93
CA ASP A 27 3.42 7.51 12.42
C ASP A 27 3.18 7.42 10.89
N ALA A 28 3.25 6.21 10.33
CA ALA A 28 3.11 6.03 8.89
C ALA A 28 1.65 6.09 8.46
N VAL A 29 1.32 7.08 7.62
CA VAL A 29 0.04 7.13 6.92
C VAL A 29 0.11 6.20 5.71
N TYR A 30 -0.80 5.24 5.64
CA TYR A 30 -0.94 4.33 4.52
C TYR A 30 -2.20 4.64 3.72
N HIS A 31 -2.12 4.47 2.41
CA HIS A 31 -3.28 4.52 1.53
C HIS A 31 -3.45 3.16 0.87
N ILE A 32 -4.65 2.60 0.98
CA ILE A 32 -4.97 1.25 0.49
C ILE A 32 -6.03 1.36 -0.60
N CYS A 33 -5.74 0.79 -1.76
CA CYS A 33 -6.71 0.62 -2.85
C CYS A 33 -7.76 -0.43 -2.45
N PRO A 34 -9.06 -0.08 -2.35
CA PRO A 34 -10.10 -1.02 -1.92
C PRO A 34 -10.40 -2.11 -2.95
N GLU A 35 -10.07 -1.89 -4.23
CA GLU A 35 -10.37 -2.84 -5.31
C GLU A 35 -9.33 -3.96 -5.43
N CYS A 36 -8.06 -3.67 -5.12
CA CYS A 36 -6.97 -4.63 -5.37
C CYS A 36 -5.99 -4.80 -4.21
N GLY A 37 -6.10 -4.01 -3.14
CA GLY A 37 -5.22 -4.10 -1.98
C GLY A 37 -3.84 -3.46 -2.16
N HIS A 38 -3.61 -2.66 -3.20
CA HIS A 38 -2.36 -1.93 -3.33
C HIS A 38 -2.19 -0.95 -2.16
N THR A 39 -1.17 -1.19 -1.34
CA THR A 39 -0.80 -0.36 -0.19
C THR A 39 0.37 0.56 -0.55
N VAL A 40 0.24 1.85 -0.30
CA VAL A 40 1.30 2.85 -0.42
C VAL A 40 1.46 3.63 0.89
N MET A 41 2.68 4.02 1.22
CA MET A 41 2.99 4.85 2.39
C MET A 41 3.14 6.31 1.94
N GLY A 42 2.53 7.25 2.66
CA GLY A 42 2.43 8.65 2.22
C GLY A 42 1.25 8.84 1.25
N GLU A 43 1.41 9.63 0.20
CA GLU A 43 0.31 10.02 -0.70
C GLU A 43 -0.14 8.90 -1.67
N ALA A 44 -1.45 8.82 -1.92
CA ALA A 44 -2.01 7.94 -2.94
C ALA A 44 -1.66 8.39 -4.37
N PRO A 45 -1.34 7.47 -5.30
CA PRO A 45 -1.10 7.82 -6.70
C PRO A 45 -2.38 8.28 -7.40
N LYS A 46 -2.26 9.18 -8.39
CA LYS A 46 -3.42 9.68 -9.19
C LYS A 46 -4.31 8.57 -9.72
N LYS A 47 -3.71 7.45 -10.14
CA LYS A 47 -4.39 6.21 -10.49
C LYS A 47 -3.63 5.02 -9.92
N CYS A 48 -4.36 4.00 -9.48
CA CYS A 48 -3.78 2.75 -9.04
C CYS A 48 -3.03 2.10 -10.23
N PRO A 49 -1.73 1.82 -10.11
CA PRO A 49 -0.95 1.23 -11.21
C PRO A 49 -1.32 -0.24 -11.49
N TYR A 50 -2.11 -0.86 -10.62
CA TYR A 50 -2.52 -2.26 -10.73
C TYR A 50 -3.92 -2.42 -11.33
N CYS A 51 -4.92 -1.70 -10.80
CA CYS A 51 -6.31 -1.85 -11.24
C CYS A 51 -6.90 -0.60 -11.92
N GLY A 52 -6.18 0.52 -11.94
CA GLY A 52 -6.55 1.73 -12.68
C GLY A 52 -7.58 2.66 -12.01
N VAL A 53 -8.05 2.37 -10.79
CA VAL A 53 -8.96 3.28 -10.07
C VAL A 53 -8.30 4.59 -9.69
N ASP A 54 -9.09 5.65 -9.59
CA ASP A 54 -8.61 6.98 -9.24
C ASP A 54 -8.16 7.09 -7.77
N ALA A 55 -7.25 8.03 -7.50
CA ALA A 55 -6.72 8.31 -6.15
C ALA A 55 -7.81 8.53 -5.10
N SER A 56 -8.94 9.13 -5.50
CA SER A 56 -10.08 9.42 -4.63
C SER A 56 -10.76 8.16 -4.05
N LYS A 57 -10.43 6.97 -4.57
CA LYS A 57 -10.92 5.69 -4.06
C LYS A 57 -10.01 5.09 -2.99
N PHE A 58 -8.78 5.58 -2.83
CA PHE A 58 -7.89 5.04 -1.80
C PHE A 58 -8.39 5.39 -0.41
N VAL A 59 -8.24 4.44 0.52
CA VAL A 59 -8.60 4.60 1.92
C VAL A 59 -7.33 4.89 2.71
N GLU A 60 -7.31 6.01 3.42
CA GLU A 60 -6.25 6.35 4.36
C GLU A 60 -6.38 5.52 5.65
N VAL A 61 -5.25 5.01 6.14
CA VAL A 61 -5.10 4.27 7.39
C VAL A 61 -3.87 4.81 8.11
N SER A 62 -4.06 5.27 9.34
CA SER A 62 -3.03 5.81 10.24
C SER A 62 -2.98 5.03 11.55
#